data_AF-A0AAN9YSJ3-F1
#
_entry.id   AF-A0AAN9YSJ3-F1
#
_cell.length_a   1.000
_cell.length_b   1.000
_cell.length_c   1.000
_cell.angle_alpha   90.00
_cell.angle_beta   90.00
_cell.angle_gamma   90.00
#
_symmetry.space_group_name_H-M   'P 1'
#
loop_
_entity.id
_entity.type
_entity.pdbx_description
1 polymer ?
#
loop_
_entity_poly.entity_id
_entity_poly.type
_entity_poly.pdbx_seq_one_letter_code
_entity_poly.pdbx_strand_id
1 'polypeptide(L)'
;MEDPASTTVMNINDMPPEILLQIFYFLESPSLSETRLHDQPSGTLLDTEPELRWLGPASLVCKTWRSLALPKLFRHVLWRPQVSSLSAFTLNPIPLLRFLEDHGLERSVRTFTLVVDFADEWADTHRRTPQIRSVDLEWFWDQIFSVVDPLRFTIIAPPTTLAAFLSRMLFLDDAWSFDMPYHILSLSRTEREDQDPFSGRSQVDASLSGLGTSAAKSDGSEGSKSHLAAAAAVNAAATTGSSGNATSSSSSSCRPSRRRRAPPCPLFTARRWTGLLLNEGSSTKVYRTYEFFLRRPPSMLGALLGCEEWPNDAPLVPPSVVDLSYVAIFPLSAQVRMLLEHLPRIDRLFVQLGPASASSRRLLEDPAEMRHVDPADLWMERDSAYSYLIREISTAPVALPPSPSPSPSPQATSAAAAAAAAAPARPPSALTSGRDSRRNWALLRVFESGDDKEAMDLACRSLVDRPLRGWRIEGDGRVFVKCGYDNENEAGAATAAQGGSGDATAALGVE
;
A
#
# COMPACT_ATOMS: atom_id res chain seq x y z
N MET A 1 -2.32 -21.40 -74.71
CA MET A 1 -1.72 -20.19 -74.13
C MET A 1 -2.70 -19.72 -73.09
N GLU A 2 -2.51 -20.14 -71.84
CA GLU A 2 -3.15 -19.59 -70.64
C GLU A 2 -2.50 -20.32 -69.44
N ASP A 3 -1.63 -19.60 -68.73
CA ASP A 3 -1.02 -20.04 -67.47
C ASP A 3 -2.05 -19.94 -66.34
N PRO A 4 -2.20 -20.96 -65.48
CA PRO A 4 -3.07 -20.85 -64.31
C PRO A 4 -2.39 -19.98 -63.25
N ALA A 5 -3.05 -18.88 -62.89
CA ALA A 5 -2.66 -18.00 -61.79
C ALA A 5 -2.45 -18.82 -60.51
N SER A 6 -1.21 -18.88 -60.03
CA SER A 6 -0.86 -19.49 -58.75
C SER A 6 -1.47 -18.67 -57.62
N THR A 7 -2.57 -19.13 -57.04
CA THR A 7 -3.10 -18.59 -55.79
C THR A 7 -2.10 -18.88 -54.68
N THR A 8 -1.19 -17.95 -54.42
CA THR A 8 -0.23 -18.03 -53.31
C THR A 8 -1.02 -17.98 -52.00
N VAL A 9 -1.17 -19.13 -51.35
CA VAL A 9 -1.70 -19.20 -49.99
C VAL A 9 -0.71 -18.49 -49.09
N MET A 10 -1.02 -17.26 -48.66
CA MET A 10 -0.22 -16.55 -47.66
C MET A 10 -0.25 -17.34 -46.35
N ASN A 11 0.93 -17.68 -45.84
CA ASN A 11 1.05 -18.27 -44.53
C ASN A 11 0.94 -17.14 -43.49
N ILE A 12 0.34 -17.42 -42.33
CA ILE A 12 0.25 -16.46 -41.22
C ILE A 12 1.64 -15.93 -40.79
N ASN A 13 2.70 -16.71 -41.04
CA ASN A 13 4.08 -16.33 -40.77
C ASN A 13 4.66 -15.29 -41.73
N ASP A 14 4.03 -15.07 -42.89
CA ASP A 14 4.47 -14.10 -43.89
C ASP A 14 3.88 -12.70 -43.62
N MET A 15 3.03 -12.57 -42.59
CA MET A 15 2.42 -11.29 -42.22
C MET A 15 3.44 -10.36 -41.53
N PRO A 16 3.30 -9.03 -41.71
CA PRO A 16 4.10 -8.06 -40.97
C PRO A 16 3.96 -8.22 -39.44
N PRO A 17 5.02 -7.94 -38.67
CA PRO A 17 5.01 -8.09 -37.21
C PRO A 17 3.94 -7.22 -36.54
N GLU A 18 3.55 -6.09 -37.12
CA GLU A 18 2.49 -5.21 -36.62
C GLU A 18 1.12 -5.91 -36.63
N ILE A 19 0.83 -6.71 -37.66
CA ILE A 19 -0.42 -7.47 -37.77
C ILE A 19 -0.42 -8.62 -36.76
N LEU A 20 0.71 -9.30 -36.59
CA LEU A 20 0.86 -10.35 -35.57
C LEU A 20 0.69 -9.78 -34.15
N LEU A 21 1.24 -8.60 -33.87
CA LEU A 21 1.04 -7.90 -32.59
C LEU A 21 -0.42 -7.53 -32.37
N GLN A 22 -1.13 -7.09 -33.40
CA GLN A 22 -2.56 -6.80 -33.30
C GLN A 22 -3.39 -8.06 -33.03
N ILE A 23 -3.05 -9.19 -33.67
CA ILE A 23 -3.68 -10.49 -33.36
C ILE A 23 -3.42 -10.87 -31.90
N PHE A 24 -2.17 -10.77 -31.45
CA PHE A 24 -1.80 -11.07 -30.06
C PHE A 24 -2.47 -10.15 -29.05
N TYR A 25 -2.75 -8.90 -29.42
CA TYR A 25 -3.53 -7.98 -28.58
C TYR A 25 -4.94 -8.49 -28.30
N PHE A 26 -5.62 -9.10 -29.29
CA PHE A 26 -6.93 -9.70 -29.07
C PHE A 26 -6.88 -11.01 -28.26
N LEU A 27 -5.70 -11.61 -28.10
CA LEU A 27 -5.47 -12.76 -27.22
C LEU A 27 -5.16 -12.35 -25.77
N GLU A 28 -5.03 -11.04 -25.49
CA GLU A 28 -4.71 -10.51 -24.17
C GLU A 28 -5.98 -10.45 -23.29
N SER A 29 -5.91 -11.00 -22.08
CA SER A 29 -6.98 -10.90 -21.08
C SER A 29 -6.65 -9.81 -20.06
N PRO A 30 -7.66 -9.14 -19.46
CA PRO A 30 -7.42 -8.17 -18.39
C PRO A 30 -6.68 -8.83 -17.22
N SER A 31 -5.72 -8.12 -16.63
CA SER A 31 -4.92 -8.70 -15.56
C SER A 31 -5.75 -8.87 -14.29
N LEU A 32 -5.78 -10.08 -13.74
CA LEU A 32 -6.48 -10.37 -12.48
C LEU A 32 -5.88 -9.60 -11.30
N SER A 33 -4.59 -9.22 -11.41
CA SER A 33 -3.89 -8.37 -10.45
C SER A 33 -4.30 -6.89 -10.51
N GLU A 34 -5.13 -6.47 -11.47
CA GLU A 34 -5.73 -5.13 -11.50
C GLU A 34 -7.22 -5.17 -11.09
N THR A 35 -7.94 -6.26 -11.37
CA THR A 35 -9.39 -6.35 -11.14
C THR A 35 -9.76 -6.98 -9.80
N ARG A 36 -8.97 -7.90 -9.27
CA ARG A 36 -9.32 -8.70 -8.08
C ARG A 36 -8.62 -8.28 -6.80
N LEU A 37 -7.92 -7.13 -6.79
CA LEU A 37 -7.19 -6.71 -5.59
C LEU A 37 -8.10 -6.28 -4.42
N HIS A 38 -9.37 -5.98 -4.70
CA HIS A 38 -10.39 -5.66 -3.69
C HIS A 38 -11.20 -6.90 -3.24
N ASP A 39 -10.96 -8.08 -3.84
CA ASP A 39 -11.60 -9.34 -3.43
C ASP A 39 -11.01 -9.87 -2.12
N GLN A 40 -11.65 -10.87 -1.53
CA GLN A 40 -11.12 -11.59 -0.38
C GLN A 40 -9.72 -12.18 -0.70
N PRO A 41 -8.66 -11.82 0.06
CA PRO A 41 -7.32 -12.34 -0.17
C PRO A 41 -7.22 -13.85 0.02
N SER A 42 -6.58 -14.54 -0.92
CA SER A 42 -6.24 -15.97 -0.83
C SER A 42 -5.00 -16.29 -1.66
N GLY A 43 -4.30 -17.39 -1.35
CA GLY A 43 -3.15 -17.85 -2.14
C GLY A 43 -3.51 -18.18 -3.59
N THR A 44 -4.74 -18.65 -3.79
CA THR A 44 -5.33 -19.01 -5.09
C THR A 44 -6.11 -17.87 -5.75
N LEU A 45 -6.08 -16.66 -5.19
CA LEU A 45 -6.83 -15.50 -5.70
C LEU A 45 -6.57 -15.24 -7.18
N LEU A 46 -5.33 -15.48 -7.62
CA LEU A 46 -4.86 -15.26 -8.98
C LEU A 46 -4.68 -16.57 -9.78
N ASP A 47 -5.14 -17.71 -9.25
CA ASP A 47 -4.98 -19.05 -9.84
C ASP A 47 -6.13 -19.46 -10.77
N THR A 48 -6.90 -18.50 -11.26
CA THR A 48 -7.99 -18.85 -12.17
C THR A 48 -7.43 -19.31 -13.53
N GLU A 49 -7.74 -20.56 -13.86
CA GLU A 49 -7.49 -21.30 -15.11
C GLU A 49 -8.24 -20.68 -16.31
N PRO A 50 -7.87 -21.01 -17.56
CA PRO A 50 -7.50 -20.03 -18.57
C PRO A 50 -8.36 -20.25 -19.81
N GLU A 51 -9.61 -19.79 -19.84
CA GLU A 51 -10.39 -19.94 -21.07
C GLU A 51 -9.78 -19.13 -22.25
N LEU A 52 -8.79 -18.26 -21.98
CA LEU A 52 -8.23 -17.34 -22.98
C LEU A 52 -6.70 -17.12 -22.92
N ARG A 53 -5.87 -17.98 -22.32
CA ARG A 53 -4.38 -17.81 -22.38
C ARG A 53 -3.74 -18.37 -23.65
N TRP A 54 -4.23 -17.95 -24.82
CA TRP A 54 -3.73 -18.38 -26.13
C TRP A 54 -2.30 -17.88 -26.44
N LEU A 55 -1.81 -16.90 -25.68
CA LEU A 55 -0.50 -16.30 -25.89
C LEU A 55 0.67 -17.25 -25.52
N GLY A 56 0.47 -18.13 -24.53
CA GLY A 56 1.46 -19.15 -24.15
C GLY A 56 1.75 -20.10 -25.32
N PRO A 57 0.74 -20.80 -25.86
CA PRO A 57 0.89 -21.64 -27.05
C PRO A 57 1.41 -20.87 -28.26
N ALA A 58 0.98 -19.63 -28.50
CA ALA A 58 1.50 -18.80 -29.59
C ALA A 58 3.02 -18.60 -29.51
N SER A 59 3.58 -18.45 -28.31
CA SER A 59 5.03 -18.31 -28.10
C SER A 59 5.84 -19.58 -28.44
N LEU A 60 5.18 -20.73 -28.62
CA LEU A 60 5.81 -22.01 -28.94
C LEU A 60 5.81 -22.34 -30.44
N VAL A 61 5.14 -21.54 -31.28
CA VAL A 61 4.99 -21.81 -32.72
C VAL A 61 6.31 -21.63 -33.47
N CYS A 62 6.96 -20.47 -33.34
CA CYS A 62 8.25 -20.19 -33.97
C CYS A 62 9.03 -19.09 -33.22
N LYS A 63 10.30 -18.85 -33.59
CA LYS A 63 11.16 -17.84 -32.94
C LYS A 63 10.61 -16.42 -33.07
N THR A 64 10.03 -16.06 -34.22
CA THR A 64 9.44 -14.74 -34.46
C THR A 64 8.19 -14.52 -33.61
N TRP A 65 7.32 -15.52 -33.51
CA TRP A 65 6.14 -15.45 -32.64
C TRP A 65 6.56 -15.36 -31.18
N ARG A 66 7.59 -16.11 -30.77
CA ARG A 66 8.16 -16.04 -29.43
C ARG A 66 8.66 -14.64 -29.10
N SER A 67 9.44 -14.00 -29.96
CA SER A 67 9.97 -12.65 -29.68
C SER A 67 8.87 -11.58 -29.57
N LEU A 68 7.79 -11.71 -30.34
CA LEU A 68 6.63 -10.80 -30.28
C LEU A 68 5.70 -11.09 -29.09
N ALA A 69 5.54 -12.36 -28.71
CA ALA A 69 4.64 -12.77 -27.63
C ALA A 69 5.24 -12.59 -26.23
N LEU A 70 6.57 -12.73 -26.06
CA LEU A 70 7.23 -12.65 -24.75
C LEU A 70 6.97 -11.33 -23.99
N PRO A 71 7.12 -10.13 -24.60
CA PRO A 71 6.79 -8.86 -23.95
C PRO A 71 5.35 -8.79 -23.42
N LYS A 72 4.42 -9.43 -24.15
CA LYS A 72 3.01 -9.49 -23.79
C LYS A 72 2.75 -10.50 -22.67
N LEU A 73 3.39 -11.67 -22.72
CA LEU A 73 3.24 -12.73 -21.73
C LEU A 73 3.77 -12.30 -20.36
N PHE A 74 4.89 -11.58 -20.34
CA PHE A 74 5.54 -11.08 -19.13
C PHE A 74 5.10 -9.65 -18.76
N ARG A 75 4.04 -9.12 -19.37
CA ARG A 75 3.47 -7.82 -18.98
C ARG A 75 2.96 -7.82 -17.54
N HIS A 76 2.37 -8.93 -17.12
CA HIS A 76 1.80 -9.12 -15.79
C HIS A 76 2.44 -10.33 -15.11
N VAL A 77 3.58 -10.10 -14.45
CA VAL A 77 4.37 -11.15 -13.82
C VAL A 77 3.72 -11.58 -12.51
N LEU A 78 3.50 -12.88 -12.36
CA LEU A 78 3.05 -13.52 -11.14
C LEU A 78 4.15 -14.46 -10.65
N TRP A 79 4.80 -14.09 -9.54
CA TRP A 79 5.91 -14.85 -8.97
C TRP A 79 5.48 -15.55 -7.68
N ARG A 80 5.62 -16.88 -7.67
CA ARG A 80 5.35 -17.77 -6.54
C ARG A 80 6.61 -18.50 -6.11
N PRO A 81 7.46 -17.89 -5.29
CA PRO A 81 8.63 -18.57 -4.75
C PRO A 81 8.18 -19.67 -3.78
N GLN A 82 8.62 -20.89 -4.03
CA GLN A 82 8.48 -21.98 -3.06
C GLN A 82 9.55 -21.80 -1.99
N VAL A 83 9.17 -21.22 -0.85
CA VAL A 83 10.08 -20.96 0.26
C VAL A 83 9.60 -21.70 1.51
N SER A 84 10.54 -22.39 2.18
CA SER A 84 10.30 -22.98 3.51
C SER A 84 10.49 -21.95 4.63
N SER A 85 11.29 -20.91 4.38
CA SER A 85 11.54 -19.81 5.31
C SER A 85 11.87 -18.53 4.52
N LEU A 86 11.64 -17.35 5.12
CA LEU A 86 12.04 -16.08 4.52
C LEU A 86 13.57 -15.98 4.30
N SER A 87 14.37 -16.70 5.08
CA SER A 87 15.82 -16.79 4.85
C SER A 87 16.14 -17.48 3.51
N ALA A 88 15.25 -18.31 2.97
CA ALA A 88 15.47 -19.01 1.70
C ALA A 88 15.46 -18.05 0.49
N PHE A 89 14.94 -16.83 0.64
CA PHE A 89 15.09 -15.80 -0.39
C PHE A 89 16.57 -15.47 -0.64
N THR A 90 17.46 -15.63 0.34
CA THR A 90 18.82 -15.06 0.35
C THR A 90 19.89 -15.77 -0.50
N LEU A 91 19.64 -16.96 -1.04
CA LEU A 91 20.74 -17.82 -1.52
C LEU A 91 20.80 -18.07 -3.03
N ASN A 92 19.86 -17.59 -3.84
CA ASN A 92 19.97 -17.74 -5.30
C ASN A 92 19.44 -16.51 -6.04
N PRO A 93 20.10 -16.09 -7.13
CA PRO A 93 19.51 -15.12 -8.05
C PRO A 93 18.22 -15.71 -8.58
N ILE A 94 17.15 -14.93 -8.46
CA ILE A 94 15.80 -15.33 -8.78
C ILE A 94 15.78 -15.73 -10.28
N PRO A 95 15.56 -17.01 -10.64
CA PRO A 95 15.65 -17.47 -12.02
C PRO A 95 14.74 -16.69 -12.98
N LEU A 96 13.60 -16.23 -12.45
CA LEU A 96 12.68 -15.35 -13.16
C LEU A 96 13.32 -14.00 -13.52
N LEU A 97 14.06 -13.37 -12.61
CA LEU A 97 14.72 -12.09 -12.90
C LEU A 97 15.81 -12.25 -13.96
N ARG A 98 16.63 -13.30 -13.86
CA ARG A 98 17.61 -13.64 -14.90
C ARG A 98 16.96 -13.86 -16.25
N PHE A 99 15.85 -14.62 -16.28
CA PHE A 99 15.11 -14.83 -17.52
C PHE A 99 14.60 -13.51 -18.14
N LEU A 100 14.10 -12.58 -17.31
CA LEU A 100 13.62 -11.28 -17.78
C LEU A 100 14.77 -10.44 -18.36
N GLU A 101 15.93 -10.45 -17.71
CA GLU A 101 17.14 -9.75 -18.16
C GLU A 101 17.69 -10.36 -19.47
N ASP A 102 17.82 -11.69 -19.53
CA ASP A 102 18.33 -12.41 -20.71
C ASP A 102 17.49 -12.17 -21.98
N HIS A 103 16.21 -11.82 -21.81
CA HIS A 103 15.27 -11.58 -22.91
C HIS A 103 14.92 -10.08 -23.09
N GLY A 104 15.54 -9.15 -22.35
CA GLY A 104 15.27 -7.71 -22.45
C GLY A 104 13.82 -7.34 -22.13
N LEU A 105 13.21 -8.03 -21.16
CA LEU A 105 11.79 -7.90 -20.81
C LEU A 105 11.55 -6.92 -19.64
N GLU A 106 12.59 -6.24 -19.15
CA GLU A 106 12.54 -5.39 -17.94
C GLU A 106 11.47 -4.31 -18.06
N ARG A 107 11.45 -3.62 -19.21
CA ARG A 107 10.46 -2.58 -19.53
C ARG A 107 9.12 -3.13 -19.96
N SER A 108 9.00 -4.43 -20.25
CA SER A 108 7.71 -5.02 -20.62
C SER A 108 6.85 -5.28 -19.39
N VAL A 109 7.46 -5.49 -18.21
CA VAL A 109 6.77 -5.75 -16.95
C VAL A 109 6.00 -4.51 -16.48
N ARG A 110 4.67 -4.54 -16.61
CA ARG A 110 3.75 -3.50 -16.11
C ARG A 110 3.40 -3.74 -14.65
N THR A 111 2.99 -4.96 -14.32
CA THR A 111 2.65 -5.34 -12.95
C THR A 111 3.51 -6.51 -12.50
N PHE A 112 4.04 -6.44 -11.29
CA PHE A 112 4.78 -7.54 -10.67
C PHE A 112 4.08 -7.93 -9.36
N THR A 113 3.57 -9.16 -9.30
CA THR A 113 2.88 -9.70 -8.13
C THR A 113 3.69 -10.81 -7.50
N LEU A 114 4.10 -10.60 -6.25
CA LEU A 114 4.73 -11.60 -5.40
C LEU A 114 3.66 -12.27 -4.53
N VAL A 115 3.46 -13.57 -4.68
CA VAL A 115 2.57 -14.37 -3.82
C VAL A 115 3.44 -15.32 -3.00
N VAL A 116 3.46 -15.13 -1.68
CA VAL A 116 4.28 -15.94 -0.77
C VAL A 116 3.38 -16.90 -0.02
N ASP A 117 3.64 -18.18 -0.25
CA ASP A 117 3.04 -19.29 0.48
C ASP A 117 4.16 -20.16 1.06
N PHE A 118 3.97 -20.67 2.27
CA PHE A 118 4.95 -21.55 2.92
C PHE A 118 4.47 -22.99 2.80
N ALA A 119 5.32 -23.84 2.23
CA ALA A 119 5.00 -25.25 1.98
C ALA A 119 4.66 -26.07 3.25
N ASP A 120 5.07 -25.60 4.43
CA ASP A 120 4.79 -26.26 5.71
C ASP A 120 3.61 -25.59 6.42
N GLU A 121 2.39 -26.01 6.08
CA GLU A 121 1.14 -25.68 6.82
C GLU A 121 1.16 -26.18 8.27
N TRP A 122 1.99 -27.19 8.59
CA TRP A 122 2.01 -27.90 9.88
C TRP A 122 2.96 -27.34 10.96
N ALA A 123 3.74 -26.31 10.66
CA ALA A 123 4.60 -25.67 11.65
C ALA A 123 3.91 -24.43 12.26
N ASP A 124 2.84 -24.73 13.00
CA ASP A 124 2.11 -23.93 14.00
C ASP A 124 2.13 -22.40 13.86
N THR A 125 0.92 -21.88 13.72
CA THR A 125 0.39 -20.52 13.95
C THR A 125 0.89 -19.79 15.21
N HIS A 126 1.71 -20.42 16.05
CA HIS A 126 2.20 -19.89 17.33
C HIS A 126 3.74 -19.85 17.44
N ARG A 127 4.50 -20.35 16.43
CA ARG A 127 5.97 -20.46 16.53
C ARG A 127 6.77 -19.51 15.64
N ARG A 128 6.13 -18.72 14.78
CA ARG A 128 6.84 -17.86 13.80
C ARG A 128 6.89 -16.38 14.17
N THR A 129 7.42 -16.07 15.35
CA THR A 129 8.24 -14.87 15.59
C THR A 129 9.18 -15.20 16.75
N PRO A 130 10.51 -14.91 16.76
CA PRO A 130 11.18 -13.81 16.04
C PRO A 130 12.61 -14.18 15.56
N GLN A 131 12.84 -14.47 14.27
CA GLN A 131 14.24 -14.70 13.82
C GLN A 131 14.54 -14.32 12.38
N ILE A 132 13.73 -13.47 11.77
CA ILE A 132 14.20 -12.65 10.66
C ILE A 132 14.34 -11.25 11.21
N ARG A 133 15.59 -10.76 11.26
CA ARG A 133 15.81 -9.35 11.55
C ARG A 133 15.44 -8.59 10.29
N SER A 134 14.76 -7.47 10.46
CA SER A 134 14.35 -6.53 9.39
C SER A 134 15.45 -6.26 8.34
N VAL A 135 16.72 -6.31 8.76
CA VAL A 135 17.92 -6.12 7.93
C VAL A 135 18.06 -7.15 6.80
N ASP A 136 17.50 -8.35 6.96
CA ASP A 136 17.75 -9.49 6.05
C ASP A 136 16.92 -9.43 4.76
N LEU A 137 16.02 -8.45 4.57
CA LEU A 137 15.18 -8.33 3.37
C LEU A 137 15.39 -7.02 2.61
N GLU A 138 16.28 -6.12 3.07
CA GLU A 138 16.57 -4.88 2.34
C GLU A 138 17.18 -5.18 0.96
N TRP A 139 18.17 -6.08 0.91
CA TRP A 139 18.81 -6.51 -0.33
C TRP A 139 17.83 -7.15 -1.33
N PHE A 140 16.74 -7.75 -0.85
CA PHE A 140 15.75 -8.40 -1.71
C PHE A 140 15.04 -7.39 -2.61
N TRP A 141 14.69 -6.22 -2.06
CA TRP A 141 14.09 -5.14 -2.82
C TRP A 141 15.06 -4.59 -3.86
N ASP A 142 16.33 -4.43 -3.50
CA ASP A 142 17.37 -3.97 -4.43
C ASP A 142 17.56 -4.94 -5.60
N GLN A 143 17.52 -6.26 -5.35
CA GLN A 143 17.62 -7.27 -6.39
C GLN A 143 16.43 -7.28 -7.35
N ILE A 144 15.21 -7.06 -6.85
CA ILE A 144 14.02 -7.00 -7.70
C ILE A 144 14.05 -5.71 -8.52
N PHE A 145 14.18 -4.56 -7.86
CA PHE A 145 14.06 -3.27 -8.51
C PHE A 145 15.30 -2.86 -9.31
N SER A 146 16.40 -3.62 -9.27
CA SER A 146 17.50 -3.47 -10.24
C SER A 146 17.16 -4.03 -11.61
N VAL A 147 16.32 -5.06 -11.68
CA VAL A 147 15.96 -5.75 -12.92
C VAL A 147 14.59 -5.30 -13.44
N VAL A 148 13.59 -5.12 -12.56
CA VAL A 148 12.23 -4.75 -12.99
C VAL A 148 11.86 -3.33 -12.58
N ASP A 149 11.15 -2.64 -13.48
CA ASP A 149 10.62 -1.29 -13.23
C ASP A 149 9.08 -1.25 -13.39
N PRO A 150 8.32 -1.91 -12.50
CA PRO A 150 6.88 -2.03 -12.66
C PRO A 150 6.15 -0.69 -12.40
N LEU A 151 4.98 -0.55 -13.00
CA LEU A 151 4.01 0.50 -12.64
C LEU A 151 3.19 0.12 -11.41
N ARG A 152 3.04 -1.18 -11.14
CA ARG A 152 2.40 -1.71 -9.94
C ARG A 152 3.18 -2.88 -9.36
N PHE A 153 3.48 -2.84 -8.08
CA PHE A 153 4.08 -3.93 -7.33
C PHE A 153 3.11 -4.40 -6.25
N THR A 154 2.78 -5.69 -6.24
CA THR A 154 1.80 -6.26 -5.32
C THR A 154 2.41 -7.41 -4.54
N ILE A 155 2.16 -7.46 -3.23
CA ILE A 155 2.51 -8.57 -2.35
C ILE A 155 1.22 -9.18 -1.82
N ILE A 156 1.06 -10.49 -1.98
CA ILE A 156 0.01 -11.28 -1.35
C ILE A 156 0.72 -12.27 -0.43
N ALA A 157 0.54 -12.11 0.88
CA ALA A 157 1.25 -12.94 1.86
C ALA A 157 0.50 -12.97 3.19
N PRO A 158 0.76 -13.98 4.05
CA PRO A 158 0.27 -13.96 5.42
C PRO A 158 0.69 -12.70 6.18
N PRO A 159 -0.10 -12.22 7.16
CA PRO A 159 0.18 -10.96 7.85
C PRO A 159 1.60 -10.90 8.44
N THR A 160 2.05 -11.98 9.06
CA THR A 160 3.40 -12.09 9.65
C THR A 160 4.52 -11.98 8.62
N THR A 161 4.34 -12.60 7.46
CA THR A 161 5.25 -12.52 6.31
C THR A 161 5.31 -11.10 5.75
N LEU A 162 4.14 -10.47 5.60
CA LEU A 162 4.03 -9.10 5.10
C LEU A 162 4.73 -8.13 6.06
N ALA A 163 4.54 -8.29 7.37
CA ALA A 163 5.24 -7.49 8.38
C ALA A 163 6.77 -7.61 8.27
N ALA A 164 7.27 -8.83 8.06
CA ALA A 164 8.70 -9.06 7.87
C ALA A 164 9.24 -8.35 6.62
N PHE A 165 8.53 -8.42 5.49
CA PHE A 165 8.86 -7.67 4.26
C PHE A 165 8.93 -6.15 4.49
N LEU A 166 8.05 -5.63 5.37
CA LEU A 166 7.99 -4.22 5.71
C LEU A 166 8.96 -3.81 6.82
N SER A 167 9.73 -4.73 7.38
CA SER A 167 10.58 -4.46 8.55
C SER A 167 9.77 -3.92 9.75
N ARG A 168 8.59 -4.52 9.98
CA ARG A 168 7.64 -4.16 11.03
C ARG A 168 7.26 -5.38 11.87
N MET A 169 6.72 -5.12 13.06
CA MET A 169 6.17 -6.15 13.95
C MET A 169 4.64 -6.15 13.87
N LEU A 170 3.99 -7.25 14.22
CA LEU A 170 2.55 -7.32 14.34
C LEU A 170 2.15 -7.77 15.74
N PHE A 171 1.00 -7.27 16.18
CA PHE A 171 0.30 -7.81 17.33
C PHE A 171 -0.41 -9.10 16.93
N LEU A 172 -0.10 -10.21 17.60
CA LEU A 172 -0.61 -11.54 17.25
C LEU A 172 -1.41 -12.22 18.37
N ASP A 173 -1.51 -11.63 19.57
CA ASP A 173 -2.12 -12.29 20.74
C ASP A 173 -3.59 -12.68 20.49
N ASP A 174 -4.31 -11.88 19.71
CA ASP A 174 -5.71 -12.14 19.33
C ASP A 174 -5.86 -12.67 17.89
N ALA A 175 -4.77 -12.88 17.14
CA ALA A 175 -4.84 -13.21 15.71
C ALA A 175 -5.63 -14.49 15.41
N TRP A 176 -5.64 -15.44 16.35
CA TRP A 176 -6.42 -16.67 16.28
C TRP A 176 -7.93 -16.43 16.10
N SER A 177 -8.44 -15.28 16.54
CA SER A 177 -9.87 -14.92 16.47
C SER A 177 -10.31 -14.33 15.12
N PHE A 178 -9.37 -13.89 14.28
CA PHE A 178 -9.68 -13.18 13.03
C PHE A 178 -9.57 -14.03 11.77
N ASP A 179 -8.68 -15.04 11.73
CA ASP A 179 -8.50 -15.95 10.59
C ASP A 179 -8.31 -15.23 9.25
N MET A 180 -7.29 -14.37 9.23
CA MET A 180 -6.89 -13.57 8.08
C MET A 180 -5.64 -14.22 7.47
N PRO A 181 -5.79 -15.21 6.58
CA PRO A 181 -4.66 -16.02 6.11
C PRO A 181 -3.72 -15.24 5.20
N TYR A 182 -4.23 -14.22 4.50
CA TYR A 182 -3.50 -13.41 3.55
C TYR A 182 -3.94 -11.95 3.64
N HIS A 183 -2.98 -11.05 3.48
CA HIS A 183 -3.20 -9.63 3.20
C HIS A 183 -2.63 -9.30 1.82
N ILE A 184 -3.18 -8.26 1.19
CA ILE A 184 -2.67 -7.70 -0.06
C ILE A 184 -2.14 -6.29 0.21
N LEU A 185 -0.89 -6.06 -0.15
CA LEU A 185 -0.30 -4.73 -0.22
C LEU A 185 0.06 -4.45 -1.68
N SER A 186 -0.50 -3.40 -2.28
CA SER A 186 -0.17 -3.00 -3.65
C SER A 186 0.29 -1.55 -3.68
N LEU A 187 1.44 -1.32 -4.31
CA LEU A 187 1.99 0.00 -4.58
C LEU A 187 1.88 0.26 -6.08
N SER A 188 1.48 1.47 -6.45
CA SER A 188 1.27 1.84 -7.85
C SER A 188 1.74 3.26 -8.17
N ARG A 189 2.05 3.49 -9.44
CA ARG A 189 2.39 4.80 -10.02
C ARG A 189 1.88 4.89 -11.45
N THR A 190 1.65 6.10 -11.91
CA THR A 190 1.12 6.38 -13.26
C THR A 190 2.18 6.25 -14.34
N GLU A 191 3.41 6.67 -14.03
CA GLU A 191 4.51 6.78 -14.99
C GLU A 191 5.78 6.13 -14.44
N ARG A 192 6.64 5.70 -15.36
CA ARG A 192 8.00 5.28 -15.01
C ARG A 192 8.88 6.50 -14.95
N GLU A 193 9.87 6.47 -14.07
CA GLU A 193 10.90 7.50 -14.06
C GLU A 193 11.76 7.27 -15.30
N ASP A 194 11.69 8.19 -16.27
CA ASP A 194 12.65 8.21 -17.36
C ASP A 194 14.03 8.44 -16.75
N GLN A 195 14.85 7.39 -16.72
CA GLN A 195 16.26 7.54 -16.44
C GLN A 195 16.86 8.32 -17.61
N ASP A 196 16.94 9.64 -17.48
CA ASP A 196 17.84 10.44 -18.31
C ASP A 196 19.27 9.93 -18.05
N PRO A 197 19.96 9.33 -19.04
CA PRO A 197 21.29 8.77 -18.85
C PRO A 197 22.37 9.84 -18.54
N PHE A 198 22.00 11.12 -18.47
CA PHE A 198 22.92 12.24 -18.22
C PHE A 198 22.83 12.86 -16.81
N SER A 199 21.85 12.49 -15.98
CA SER A 199 21.62 13.19 -14.69
C SER A 199 22.42 12.61 -13.50
N GLY A 200 23.08 11.46 -13.67
CA GLY A 200 23.81 10.76 -12.60
C GLY A 200 25.31 11.04 -12.49
N ARG A 201 25.89 11.90 -13.34
CA ARG A 201 27.36 12.10 -13.38
C ARG A 201 27.89 13.31 -12.60
N SER A 202 27.03 14.13 -11.99
CA SER A 202 27.47 15.40 -11.38
C SER A 202 27.69 15.36 -9.86
N GLN A 203 27.60 14.19 -9.19
CA GLN A 203 27.73 14.13 -7.73
C GLN A 203 28.94 13.33 -7.21
N VAL A 204 29.73 12.70 -8.10
CA VAL A 204 30.94 11.94 -7.70
C VAL A 204 32.26 12.70 -7.90
N ASP A 205 32.28 13.81 -8.66
CA ASP A 205 33.52 14.58 -8.91
C ASP A 205 33.75 15.76 -7.94
N ALA A 206 32.82 16.04 -7.02
CA ALA A 206 32.99 17.12 -6.03
C ALA A 206 33.76 16.70 -4.75
N SER A 207 34.11 15.42 -4.60
CA SER A 207 34.72 14.87 -3.37
C SER A 207 36.18 14.44 -3.52
N LEU A 208 36.83 14.71 -4.66
CA LEU A 208 38.21 14.28 -4.92
C LEU A 208 39.21 15.41 -5.25
N SER A 209 38.87 16.66 -4.99
CA SER A 209 39.77 17.81 -5.21
C SER A 209 40.43 18.34 -3.94
N GLY A 210 40.69 17.49 -2.93
CA GLY A 210 41.22 17.94 -1.65
C GLY A 210 42.06 16.92 -0.91
N LEU A 211 43.14 16.41 -1.51
CA LEU A 211 44.28 15.84 -0.77
C LEU A 211 45.51 15.75 -1.70
N GLY A 212 46.23 16.86 -1.78
CA GLY A 212 47.59 16.89 -2.30
C GLY A 212 48.59 16.48 -1.23
N THR A 213 49.42 15.48 -1.59
CA THR A 213 50.86 15.36 -1.30
C THR A 213 51.36 15.45 0.16
N SER A 214 51.79 14.31 0.70
CA SER A 214 53.15 14.17 1.25
C SER A 214 53.62 12.71 1.24
N ALA A 215 54.73 12.46 0.56
CA ALA A 215 55.44 11.20 0.44
C ALA A 215 56.26 10.85 1.70
N ALA A 216 56.45 9.56 2.00
CA ALA A 216 57.76 8.88 2.03
C ALA A 216 57.77 7.52 2.78
N LYS A 217 58.42 6.53 2.12
CA LYS A 217 59.15 5.33 2.63
C LYS A 217 58.42 4.27 3.47
N SER A 218 58.78 2.98 3.46
CA SER A 218 59.47 2.02 2.56
C SER A 218 59.47 0.68 3.31
N ASP A 219 59.64 -0.42 2.56
CA ASP A 219 59.94 -1.80 3.00
C ASP A 219 58.76 -2.60 3.59
N GLY A 220 58.40 -3.81 3.16
CA GLY A 220 59.12 -4.80 2.36
C GLY A 220 59.34 -6.07 3.21
N SER A 221 58.54 -7.13 3.02
CA SER A 221 58.97 -8.53 3.07
C SER A 221 57.80 -9.52 2.92
N GLU A 222 58.07 -10.57 2.17
CA GLU A 222 57.27 -11.70 1.73
C GLU A 222 56.97 -12.73 2.84
N GLY A 223 56.02 -13.66 2.61
CA GLY A 223 55.94 -14.91 3.39
C GLY A 223 54.66 -15.75 3.32
N SER A 224 54.45 -16.46 2.20
CA SER A 224 53.79 -17.78 2.00
C SER A 224 52.82 -18.44 3.03
N LYS A 225 51.71 -18.96 2.47
CA LYS A 225 51.05 -20.30 2.68
C LYS A 225 50.38 -20.52 4.06
N SER A 226 49.24 -21.21 4.25
CA SER A 226 48.53 -22.28 3.54
C SER A 226 47.15 -22.58 4.19
N HIS A 227 46.24 -23.16 3.39
CA HIS A 227 45.27 -24.23 3.71
C HIS A 227 44.13 -24.05 4.75
N LEU A 228 42.91 -24.13 4.20
CA LEU A 228 41.82 -25.09 4.49
C LEU A 228 41.37 -25.38 5.94
N ALA A 229 40.05 -25.22 6.12
CA ALA A 229 39.10 -26.10 6.81
C ALA A 229 38.36 -25.52 8.04
N ALA A 230 37.06 -25.30 7.80
CA ALA A 230 35.92 -25.87 8.52
C ALA A 230 35.76 -25.68 10.05
N ALA A 231 34.59 -25.10 10.36
CA ALA A 231 33.59 -25.57 11.32
C ALA A 231 33.81 -25.44 12.84
N ALA A 232 32.82 -24.77 13.44
CA ALA A 232 32.07 -25.15 14.63
C ALA A 232 32.78 -25.30 15.99
N ALA A 233 32.46 -24.38 16.90
CA ALA A 233 32.25 -24.60 18.34
C ALA A 233 31.61 -23.31 18.89
N VAL A 234 30.32 -23.22 19.23
CA VAL A 234 29.66 -23.80 20.41
C VAL A 234 30.56 -23.75 21.64
N ASN A 235 30.34 -22.77 22.51
CA ASN A 235 30.72 -22.86 23.91
C ASN A 235 29.50 -22.54 24.77
N ALA A 236 28.92 -23.62 25.31
CA ALA A 236 28.13 -23.62 26.51
C ALA A 236 28.99 -24.23 27.63
N ALA A 237 29.18 -23.51 28.71
CA ALA A 237 29.57 -24.00 30.03
C ALA A 237 29.13 -22.93 31.05
N ALA A 238 28.02 -23.11 31.76
CA ALA A 238 27.84 -23.95 32.95
C ALA A 238 28.51 -23.37 34.22
N THR A 239 27.67 -22.74 35.03
CA THR A 239 27.46 -23.00 36.47
C THR A 239 28.66 -22.96 37.42
N THR A 240 28.69 -21.92 38.26
CA THR A 240 29.02 -22.05 39.70
C THR A 240 28.19 -21.03 40.49
N GLY A 241 27.49 -21.50 41.52
CA GLY A 241 26.79 -20.67 42.48
C GLY A 241 27.67 -20.32 43.67
N SER A 242 27.46 -19.13 44.25
CA SER A 242 27.56 -18.91 45.70
C SER A 242 26.97 -17.55 46.05
N SER A 243 26.16 -17.54 47.12
CA SER A 243 25.45 -16.40 47.69
C SER A 243 26.40 -15.44 48.43
N GLY A 244 26.12 -14.14 48.35
CA GLY A 244 26.76 -13.11 49.17
C GLY A 244 26.15 -11.73 48.93
N ASN A 245 25.27 -11.29 49.84
CA ASN A 245 24.72 -9.93 49.88
C ASN A 245 25.84 -8.89 50.05
N ALA A 246 25.89 -7.90 49.14
CA ALA A 246 26.45 -6.58 49.45
C ALA A 246 25.82 -5.51 48.54
N THR A 247 25.04 -4.66 49.18
CA THR A 247 24.56 -3.37 48.71
C THR A 247 25.70 -2.51 48.16
N SER A 248 25.69 -2.21 46.86
CA SER A 248 26.38 -1.04 46.32
C SER A 248 25.56 -0.44 45.18
N SER A 249 24.86 0.63 45.54
CA SER A 249 24.21 1.57 44.64
C SER A 249 25.27 2.22 43.74
N SER A 250 25.52 1.63 42.58
CA SER A 250 26.16 2.32 41.48
C SER A 250 25.06 2.92 40.60
N SER A 251 24.85 4.21 40.81
CA SER A 251 24.04 5.08 39.95
C SER A 251 24.65 5.07 38.54
N SER A 252 24.28 4.07 37.74
CA SER A 252 24.43 4.14 36.29
C SER A 252 23.46 5.21 35.81
N SER A 253 24.00 6.39 35.55
CA SER A 253 23.35 7.44 34.78
C SER A 253 22.99 6.84 33.42
N CYS A 254 21.80 6.25 33.32
CA CYS A 254 21.19 5.81 32.07
C CYS A 254 21.03 7.04 31.19
N ARG A 255 22.00 7.27 30.31
CA ARG A 255 21.85 8.19 29.19
C ARG A 255 20.60 7.75 28.43
N PRO A 256 19.64 8.64 28.14
CA PRO A 256 18.47 8.26 27.36
C PRO A 256 18.99 7.68 26.04
N SER A 257 18.65 6.43 25.78
CA SER A 257 18.94 5.79 24.51
C SER A 257 18.43 6.74 23.43
N ARG A 258 19.32 7.21 22.53
CA ARG A 258 18.91 7.90 21.31
C ARG A 258 17.83 7.01 20.69
N ARG A 259 16.58 7.48 20.68
CA ARG A 259 15.45 6.77 20.08
C ARG A 259 15.89 6.37 18.68
N ARG A 260 16.15 5.08 18.46
CA ARG A 260 16.57 4.57 17.16
C ARG A 260 15.35 4.70 16.26
N ARG A 261 15.36 5.69 15.35
CA ARG A 261 14.36 5.83 14.30
C ARG A 261 14.27 4.49 13.58
N ALA A 262 13.07 3.94 13.45
CA ALA A 262 12.88 2.69 12.72
C ALA A 262 13.45 2.81 11.29
N PRO A 263 14.12 1.77 10.77
CA PRO A 263 14.68 1.82 9.43
C PRO A 263 13.55 2.04 8.40
N PRO A 264 13.81 2.85 7.35
CA PRO A 264 12.89 2.94 6.22
C PRO A 264 12.83 1.58 5.51
N CYS A 265 11.68 1.20 4.97
CA CYS A 265 11.55 0.01 4.15
C CYS A 265 11.88 0.38 2.69
N PRO A 266 12.90 -0.23 2.05
CA PRO A 266 13.29 0.09 0.67
C PRO A 266 12.15 -0.05 -0.33
N LEU A 267 11.18 -0.94 -0.07
CA LEU A 267 9.97 -1.09 -0.90
C LEU A 267 9.25 0.26 -1.15
N PHE A 268 9.13 1.12 -0.13
CA PHE A 268 8.44 2.41 -0.24
C PHE A 268 9.33 3.53 -0.79
N THR A 269 10.65 3.39 -0.72
CA THR A 269 11.61 4.42 -1.15
C THR A 269 12.30 4.10 -2.47
N ALA A 270 12.21 2.87 -2.96
CA ALA A 270 12.86 2.42 -4.19
C ALA A 270 12.33 3.16 -5.42
N ARG A 271 11.06 3.60 -5.40
CA ARG A 271 10.38 4.34 -6.46
C ARG A 271 9.42 5.36 -5.88
N ARG A 272 9.11 6.40 -6.65
CA ARG A 272 8.05 7.36 -6.30
C ARG A 272 6.66 6.77 -6.49
N TRP A 273 6.17 6.04 -5.49
CA TRP A 273 4.80 5.52 -5.47
C TRP A 273 3.78 6.65 -5.28
N THR A 274 2.67 6.59 -6.02
CA THR A 274 1.57 7.56 -5.94
C THR A 274 0.28 6.93 -5.40
N GLY A 275 0.12 5.61 -5.50
CA GLY A 275 -1.03 4.88 -4.99
C GLY A 275 -0.62 3.74 -4.07
N LEU A 276 -1.37 3.56 -2.98
CA LEU A 276 -1.20 2.49 -2.00
C LEU A 276 -2.55 1.80 -1.76
N LEU A 277 -2.60 0.48 -1.90
CA LEU A 277 -3.74 -0.35 -1.52
C LEU A 277 -3.32 -1.29 -0.40
N LEU A 278 -4.11 -1.31 0.67
CA LEU A 278 -4.07 -2.34 1.71
C LEU A 278 -5.42 -3.06 1.73
N ASN A 279 -5.41 -4.37 1.49
CA ASN A 279 -6.56 -5.25 1.68
C ASN A 279 -6.24 -6.27 2.76
N GLU A 280 -6.93 -6.17 3.89
CA GLU A 280 -6.75 -7.06 5.04
C GLU A 280 -7.74 -8.24 5.01
N GLY A 281 -8.72 -8.22 4.10
CA GLY A 281 -9.74 -9.26 3.99
C GLY A 281 -10.79 -9.21 5.11
N SER A 282 -11.49 -10.32 5.28
CA SER A 282 -12.58 -10.47 6.24
C SER A 282 -12.13 -10.64 7.69
N SER A 283 -12.82 -9.94 8.59
CA SER A 283 -12.72 -10.08 10.05
C SER A 283 -13.93 -10.78 10.67
N THR A 284 -14.85 -11.36 9.88
CA THR A 284 -16.12 -11.95 10.36
C THR A 284 -15.96 -12.97 11.49
N LYS A 285 -14.84 -13.71 11.55
CA LYS A 285 -14.63 -14.73 12.58
C LYS A 285 -14.56 -14.18 14.00
N VAL A 286 -14.11 -12.93 14.20
CA VAL A 286 -13.94 -12.37 15.55
C VAL A 286 -15.28 -12.30 16.30
N TYR A 287 -16.37 -12.07 15.57
CA TYR A 287 -17.73 -11.95 16.09
C TYR A 287 -18.30 -13.27 16.64
N ARG A 288 -17.62 -14.41 16.45
CA ARG A 288 -17.94 -15.67 17.14
C ARG A 288 -17.53 -15.66 18.61
N THR A 289 -16.64 -14.74 18.99
CA THR A 289 -16.03 -14.69 20.31
C THR A 289 -16.75 -13.67 21.16
N TYR A 290 -17.06 -14.05 22.40
CA TYR A 290 -17.53 -13.11 23.41
C TYR A 290 -16.48 -12.00 23.63
N GLU A 291 -16.95 -10.76 23.86
CA GLU A 291 -16.08 -9.57 23.99
C GLU A 291 -15.18 -9.33 22.76
N PHE A 292 -15.70 -9.59 21.56
CA PHE A 292 -14.98 -9.34 20.29
C PHE A 292 -14.43 -7.91 20.20
N PHE A 293 -15.11 -6.92 20.79
CA PHE A 293 -14.71 -5.52 20.78
C PHE A 293 -13.41 -5.22 21.56
N LEU A 294 -12.94 -6.14 22.40
CA LEU A 294 -11.64 -6.04 23.08
C LEU A 294 -10.50 -6.66 22.27
N ARG A 295 -10.80 -7.36 21.17
CA ARG A 295 -9.82 -8.08 20.36
C ARG A 295 -9.15 -7.14 19.36
N ARG A 296 -7.90 -7.43 19.02
CA ARG A 296 -7.15 -6.68 18.01
C ARG A 296 -6.74 -7.56 16.82
N PRO A 297 -7.07 -7.17 15.58
CA PRO A 297 -6.68 -7.93 14.39
C PRO A 297 -5.16 -7.86 14.18
N PRO A 298 -4.56 -8.84 13.48
CA PRO A 298 -3.18 -8.79 13.00
C PRO A 298 -3.02 -7.78 11.85
N SER A 299 -3.47 -6.54 12.06
CA SER A 299 -3.58 -5.49 11.04
C SER A 299 -2.24 -4.80 10.78
N MET A 300 -1.97 -4.55 9.50
CA MET A 300 -0.78 -3.83 9.02
C MET A 300 -1.01 -2.32 8.97
N LEU A 301 -2.27 -1.88 9.07
CA LEU A 301 -2.67 -0.48 9.00
C LEU A 301 -1.91 0.38 10.01
N GLY A 302 -1.84 -0.05 11.28
CA GLY A 302 -1.18 0.74 12.32
C GLY A 302 0.31 0.93 12.07
N ALA A 303 0.98 -0.10 11.57
CA ALA A 303 2.40 -0.07 11.20
C ALA A 303 2.69 0.78 9.96
N LEU A 304 1.77 0.83 8.98
CA LEU A 304 1.90 1.72 7.82
C LEU A 304 1.75 3.19 8.21
N LEU A 305 0.79 3.48 9.09
CA LEU A 305 0.50 4.83 9.56
C LEU A 305 1.48 5.33 10.64
N GLY A 306 2.30 4.45 11.21
CA GLY A 306 3.29 4.81 12.23
C GLY A 306 2.69 5.13 13.59
N CYS A 307 1.55 4.52 13.93
CA CYS A 307 0.76 4.85 15.11
C CYS A 307 0.81 3.76 16.20
N GLU A 308 1.78 2.85 16.11
CA GLU A 308 1.96 1.74 17.03
C GLU A 308 3.29 1.84 17.79
N GLU A 309 3.54 0.88 18.68
CA GLU A 309 4.80 0.81 19.44
C GLU A 309 5.99 0.51 18.53
N TRP A 310 7.19 0.91 18.97
CA TRP A 310 8.43 0.65 18.23
C TRP A 310 8.55 -0.85 17.87
N PRO A 311 8.92 -1.22 16.63
CA PRO A 311 9.45 -0.40 15.53
C PRO A 311 8.40 0.19 14.58
N ASN A 312 7.12 0.15 14.95
CA ASN A 312 5.99 0.63 14.15
C ASN A 312 5.61 2.10 14.47
N ASP A 313 6.50 2.84 15.12
CA ASP A 313 6.30 4.23 15.57
C ASP A 313 6.63 5.28 14.51
N ALA A 314 7.01 4.83 13.30
CA ALA A 314 7.35 5.68 12.17
C ALA A 314 6.52 5.30 10.92
N PRO A 315 5.83 6.28 10.29
CA PRO A 315 5.00 6.03 9.12
C PRO A 315 5.85 5.53 7.96
N LEU A 316 5.36 4.50 7.27
CA LEU A 316 5.98 3.94 6.06
C LEU A 316 5.46 4.60 4.79
N VAL A 317 4.23 5.14 4.83
CA VAL A 317 3.60 5.78 3.66
C VAL A 317 4.39 7.06 3.30
N PRO A 318 5.04 7.11 2.13
CA PRO A 318 5.78 8.29 1.72
C PRO A 318 4.81 9.41 1.31
N PRO A 319 5.22 10.68 1.43
CA PRO A 319 4.38 11.83 1.07
C PRO A 319 4.08 11.93 -0.43
N SER A 320 4.68 11.09 -1.27
CA SER A 320 4.36 10.99 -2.68
C SER A 320 3.06 10.23 -2.96
N VAL A 321 2.58 9.42 -2.00
CA VAL A 321 1.32 8.69 -2.11
C VAL A 321 0.16 9.67 -1.94
N VAL A 322 -0.64 9.81 -2.99
CA VAL A 322 -1.82 10.68 -3.06
C VAL A 322 -3.12 9.90 -3.11
N ASP A 323 -3.07 8.62 -3.50
CA ASP A 323 -4.20 7.70 -3.53
C ASP A 323 -4.00 6.59 -2.50
N LEU A 324 -4.94 6.46 -1.56
CA LEU A 324 -4.96 5.40 -0.56
C LEU A 324 -6.26 4.61 -0.70
N SER A 325 -6.13 3.30 -0.86
CA SER A 325 -7.25 2.36 -0.89
C SER A 325 -7.15 1.42 0.29
N TYR A 326 -8.17 1.40 1.14
CA TYR A 326 -8.26 0.52 2.31
C TYR A 326 -9.47 -0.41 2.17
N VAL A 327 -9.21 -1.72 2.18
CA VAL A 327 -10.23 -2.77 2.10
C VAL A 327 -10.11 -3.67 3.32
N ALA A 328 -11.19 -3.79 4.07
CA ALA A 328 -11.32 -4.77 5.13
C ALA A 328 -12.79 -5.13 5.23
N ILE A 329 -13.16 -6.41 5.23
CA ILE A 329 -14.57 -6.81 5.24
C ILE A 329 -15.00 -7.05 6.70
N PHE A 330 -16.02 -6.31 7.16
CA PHE A 330 -16.50 -6.26 8.53
C PHE A 330 -15.41 -6.04 9.61
N PRO A 331 -14.53 -5.03 9.45
CA PRO A 331 -13.51 -4.74 10.46
C PRO A 331 -14.17 -4.20 11.73
N LEU A 332 -13.45 -4.31 12.85
CA LEU A 332 -13.86 -3.61 14.07
C LEU A 332 -13.77 -2.10 13.83
N SER A 333 -14.78 -1.34 14.25
CA SER A 333 -14.78 0.12 14.11
C SER A 333 -13.58 0.78 14.80
N ALA A 334 -13.03 0.13 15.85
CA ALA A 334 -11.78 0.54 16.49
C ALA A 334 -10.56 0.51 15.56
N GLN A 335 -10.48 -0.46 14.66
CA GLN A 335 -9.41 -0.55 13.65
C GLN A 335 -9.51 0.60 12.64
N VAL A 336 -10.71 0.88 12.15
CA VAL A 336 -10.95 2.00 11.21
C VAL A 336 -10.63 3.34 11.86
N ARG A 337 -10.85 3.48 13.18
CA ARG A 337 -10.48 4.70 13.92
C ARG A 337 -8.99 5.02 13.85
N MET A 338 -8.12 4.01 13.74
CA MET A 338 -6.68 4.23 13.55
C MET A 338 -6.40 4.99 12.25
N LEU A 339 -7.10 4.64 11.16
CA LEU A 339 -7.03 5.37 9.89
C LEU A 339 -7.52 6.81 10.05
N LEU A 340 -8.59 7.03 10.82
CA LEU A 340 -9.16 8.36 11.06
C LEU A 340 -8.19 9.28 11.79
N GLU A 341 -7.56 8.77 12.83
CA GLU A 341 -6.67 9.54 13.70
C GLU A 341 -5.30 9.79 13.09
N HIS A 342 -4.88 8.99 12.10
CA HIS A 342 -3.52 9.03 11.53
C HIS A 342 -3.50 9.08 10.00
N LEU A 343 -4.55 9.61 9.37
CA LEU A 343 -4.64 9.74 7.91
C LEU A 343 -3.40 10.45 7.33
N PRO A 344 -2.70 9.84 6.35
CA PRO A 344 -1.59 10.50 5.67
C PRO A 344 -2.09 11.65 4.78
N ARG A 345 -1.17 12.43 4.23
CA ARG A 345 -1.51 13.53 3.30
C ARG A 345 -1.86 12.94 1.94
N ILE A 346 -3.15 12.73 1.69
CA ILE A 346 -3.66 12.12 0.46
C ILE A 346 -4.74 13.00 -0.18
N ASP A 347 -4.88 12.89 -1.50
CA ASP A 347 -5.92 13.57 -2.28
C ASP A 347 -7.16 12.68 -2.47
N ARG A 348 -6.96 11.35 -2.55
CA ARG A 348 -8.02 10.37 -2.77
C ARG A 348 -7.96 9.24 -1.74
N LEU A 349 -9.11 8.94 -1.14
CA LEU A 349 -9.29 7.84 -0.19
C LEU A 349 -10.42 6.93 -0.67
N PHE A 350 -10.11 5.66 -0.91
CA PHE A 350 -11.10 4.61 -1.16
C PHE A 350 -11.22 3.72 0.08
N VAL A 351 -12.45 3.46 0.53
CA VAL A 351 -12.72 2.58 1.67
C VAL A 351 -13.84 1.60 1.36
N GLN A 352 -13.58 0.31 1.56
CA GLN A 352 -14.59 -0.76 1.46
C GLN A 352 -14.62 -1.53 2.78
N LEU A 353 -15.78 -1.52 3.45
CA LEU A 353 -15.98 -2.16 4.77
C LEU A 353 -16.92 -3.37 4.72
N GLY A 354 -17.64 -3.54 3.62
CA GLY A 354 -18.61 -4.59 3.39
C GLY A 354 -18.30 -5.41 2.13
N PRO A 355 -19.04 -6.51 1.93
CA PRO A 355 -18.81 -7.42 0.82
C PRO A 355 -19.34 -6.84 -0.50
N ALA A 356 -18.46 -6.21 -1.28
CA ALA A 356 -18.82 -5.61 -2.57
C ALA A 356 -18.71 -6.57 -3.77
N SER A 357 -17.81 -7.56 -3.72
CA SER A 357 -17.57 -8.49 -4.83
C SER A 357 -18.28 -9.83 -4.62
N ALA A 358 -18.53 -10.57 -5.70
CA ALA A 358 -19.18 -11.88 -5.63
C ALA A 358 -18.44 -12.87 -4.71
N SER A 359 -17.10 -12.82 -4.68
CA SER A 359 -16.27 -13.65 -3.80
C SER A 359 -16.44 -13.26 -2.33
N SER A 360 -16.50 -11.96 -2.02
CA SER A 360 -16.75 -11.49 -0.64
C SER A 360 -18.20 -11.71 -0.17
N ARG A 361 -19.21 -11.66 -1.06
CA ARG A 361 -20.61 -11.95 -0.70
C ARG A 361 -20.84 -13.42 -0.35
N ARG A 362 -20.11 -14.33 -0.99
CA ARG A 362 -20.13 -15.76 -0.65
C ARG A 362 -19.76 -16.01 0.82
N LEU A 363 -18.99 -15.12 1.46
CA LEU A 363 -18.67 -15.22 2.89
C LEU A 363 -19.93 -15.18 3.78
N LEU A 364 -20.94 -14.41 3.40
CA LEU A 364 -22.21 -14.32 4.14
C LEU A 364 -23.13 -15.52 3.86
N GLU A 365 -22.95 -16.18 2.71
CA GLU A 365 -23.72 -17.37 2.31
C GLU A 365 -23.17 -18.65 2.94
N ASP A 366 -21.89 -18.65 3.34
CA ASP A 366 -21.25 -19.83 3.93
C ASP A 366 -21.73 -20.05 5.38
N PRO A 367 -22.45 -21.16 5.66
CA PRO A 367 -22.95 -21.46 6.99
C PRO A 367 -21.83 -21.77 8.00
N ALA A 368 -20.64 -22.18 7.55
CA ALA A 368 -19.49 -22.36 8.42
C ALA A 368 -18.92 -21.01 8.86
N GLU A 369 -18.90 -20.02 7.95
CA GLU A 369 -18.41 -18.68 8.25
C GLU A 369 -19.34 -17.91 9.20
N MET A 370 -20.64 -17.98 8.97
CA MET A 370 -21.65 -17.30 9.77
C MET A 370 -22.04 -18.06 11.06
N ARG A 371 -21.39 -19.19 11.35
CA ARG A 371 -21.68 -20.00 12.53
C ARG A 371 -21.38 -19.23 13.82
N HIS A 372 -22.37 -19.11 14.71
CA HIS A 372 -22.27 -18.37 15.99
C HIS A 372 -21.94 -16.88 15.83
N VAL A 373 -22.21 -16.30 14.66
CA VAL A 373 -22.10 -14.85 14.42
C VAL A 373 -23.49 -14.24 14.45
N ASP A 374 -23.67 -13.14 15.18
CA ASP A 374 -24.86 -12.30 15.03
C ASP A 374 -24.65 -11.35 13.83
N PRO A 375 -25.44 -11.45 12.75
CA PRO A 375 -25.33 -10.52 11.63
C PRO A 375 -25.54 -9.06 12.04
N ALA A 376 -26.32 -8.78 13.09
CA ALA A 376 -26.57 -7.42 13.55
C ALA A 376 -25.27 -6.73 14.01
N ASP A 377 -24.38 -7.46 14.68
CA ASP A 377 -23.10 -6.92 15.16
C ASP A 377 -22.17 -6.54 14.00
N LEU A 378 -22.14 -7.35 12.93
CA LEU A 378 -21.36 -7.08 11.71
C LEU A 378 -21.77 -5.75 11.08
N TRP A 379 -23.07 -5.57 10.85
CA TRP A 379 -23.60 -4.37 10.24
C TRP A 379 -23.47 -3.16 11.18
N MET A 380 -23.63 -3.35 12.49
CA MET A 380 -23.45 -2.29 13.49
C MET A 380 -22.03 -1.74 13.51
N GLU A 381 -21.00 -2.59 13.51
CA GLU A 381 -19.59 -2.15 13.49
C GLU A 381 -19.26 -1.44 12.16
N ARG A 382 -19.75 -1.96 11.03
CA ARG A 382 -19.60 -1.34 9.70
C ARG A 382 -20.25 0.05 9.67
N ASP A 383 -21.50 0.16 10.10
CA ASP A 383 -22.26 1.41 10.06
C ASP A 383 -21.66 2.44 11.01
N SER A 384 -21.16 2.00 12.17
CA SER A 384 -20.40 2.84 13.10
C SER A 384 -19.11 3.37 12.45
N ALA A 385 -18.36 2.53 11.75
CA ALA A 385 -17.14 2.92 11.04
C ALA A 385 -17.41 3.96 9.95
N TYR A 386 -18.43 3.77 9.10
CA TYR A 386 -18.81 4.78 8.11
C TYR A 386 -19.33 6.07 8.74
N SER A 387 -20.07 5.99 9.84
CA SER A 387 -20.52 7.17 10.58
C SER A 387 -19.34 7.99 11.10
N TYR A 388 -18.28 7.33 11.59
CA TYR A 388 -17.05 8.02 11.99
C TYR A 388 -16.32 8.67 10.80
N LEU A 389 -16.20 7.98 9.67
CA LEU A 389 -15.60 8.50 8.43
C LEU A 389 -16.33 9.75 7.92
N ILE A 390 -17.64 9.65 7.77
CA ILE A 390 -18.49 10.74 7.28
C ILE A 390 -18.47 11.93 8.23
N ARG A 391 -18.39 11.68 9.55
CA ARG A 391 -18.19 12.74 10.54
C ARG A 391 -16.86 13.47 10.34
N GLU A 392 -15.74 12.77 10.17
CA GLU A 392 -14.44 13.43 9.92
C GLU A 392 -14.47 14.25 8.62
N ILE A 393 -15.04 13.70 7.53
CA ILE A 393 -15.22 14.42 6.26
C ILE A 393 -16.06 15.70 6.43
N SER A 394 -17.15 15.64 7.22
CA SER A 394 -18.02 16.79 7.49
C SER A 394 -17.40 17.86 8.39
N THR A 395 -16.43 17.48 9.23
CA THR A 395 -15.76 18.39 10.17
C THR A 395 -14.42 18.91 9.66
N ALA A 396 -13.89 18.30 8.59
CA ALA A 396 -12.66 18.73 7.94
C ALA A 396 -12.78 20.21 7.52
N PRO A 397 -11.80 21.06 7.87
CA PRO A 397 -11.86 22.45 7.48
C PRO A 397 -11.82 22.56 5.96
N VAL A 398 -12.66 23.44 5.40
CA VAL A 398 -12.50 23.87 4.01
C VAL A 398 -11.14 24.56 3.94
N ALA A 399 -10.23 24.04 3.12
CA ALA A 399 -8.93 24.65 2.92
C ALA A 399 -9.17 26.05 2.35
N LEU A 400 -8.97 27.08 3.17
CA LEU A 400 -8.94 28.46 2.68
C LEU A 400 -7.76 28.58 1.70
N PRO A 401 -7.92 29.27 0.56
CA PRO A 401 -6.81 29.54 -0.34
C PRO A 401 -5.71 30.26 0.44
N PRO A 402 -4.43 30.10 0.06
CA PRO A 402 -3.37 30.88 0.67
C PRO A 402 -3.71 32.36 0.48
N SER A 403 -4.04 33.04 1.58
CA SER A 403 -4.24 34.49 1.58
C SER A 403 -2.99 35.12 0.94
N PRO A 404 -3.13 36.05 -0.02
CA PRO A 404 -1.97 36.74 -0.56
C PRO A 404 -1.20 37.35 0.60
N SER A 405 0.08 36.97 0.69
CA SER A 405 1.02 37.47 1.69
C SER A 405 0.87 38.99 1.81
N PRO A 406 0.68 39.56 3.02
CA PRO A 406 0.62 41.00 3.15
C PRO A 406 1.95 41.59 2.69
N SER A 407 1.86 42.45 1.68
CA SER A 407 2.98 43.23 1.18
C SER A 407 3.59 44.03 2.34
N PRO A 408 4.92 44.15 2.43
CA PRO A 408 5.56 44.85 3.54
C PRO A 408 5.28 46.35 3.40
N SER A 409 4.43 46.90 4.26
CA SER A 409 4.32 48.34 4.48
C SER A 409 5.21 48.75 5.66
N PRO A 410 5.93 49.88 5.58
CA PRO A 410 7.02 50.18 6.47
C PRO A 410 6.53 50.78 7.81
N GLN A 411 7.20 50.31 8.88
CA GLN A 411 7.43 50.99 10.15
C GLN A 411 6.23 51.53 10.96
N ALA A 412 5.99 50.90 12.11
CA ALA A 412 5.69 51.62 13.34
C ALA A 412 6.49 51.00 14.49
N THR A 413 7.16 51.86 15.23
CA THR A 413 8.13 51.60 16.27
C THR A 413 7.50 51.29 17.63
N SER A 414 8.30 50.59 18.45
CA SER A 414 8.38 50.64 19.91
C SER A 414 7.58 49.63 20.75
N ALA A 415 8.39 48.78 21.42
CA ALA A 415 8.37 48.54 22.86
C ALA A 415 7.21 47.72 23.47
N ALA A 416 7.24 46.39 23.31
CA ALA A 416 6.60 45.45 24.26
C ALA A 416 7.11 43.99 24.14
N ALA A 417 8.43 43.76 24.01
CA ALA A 417 8.97 42.40 23.92
C ALA A 417 10.20 42.22 24.83
N ALA A 418 9.97 42.04 26.14
CA ALA A 418 11.04 41.70 27.08
C ALA A 418 10.59 40.89 28.32
N ALA A 419 9.49 40.11 28.26
CA ALA A 419 9.01 39.39 29.45
C ALA A 419 8.36 38.02 29.18
N ALA A 420 8.98 37.16 28.37
CA ALA A 420 8.49 35.78 28.20
C ALA A 420 9.60 34.74 27.87
N ALA A 421 10.80 34.91 28.42
CA ALA A 421 11.91 33.97 28.24
C ALA A 421 12.39 33.40 29.57
N ALA A 422 11.57 32.57 30.22
CA ALA A 422 12.00 31.66 31.29
C ALA A 422 10.91 30.61 31.59
N ALA A 423 10.79 29.57 30.76
CA ALA A 423 10.11 28.34 31.14
C ALA A 423 10.83 27.14 30.49
N PRO A 424 11.21 26.10 31.25
CA PRO A 424 11.96 24.96 30.72
C PRO A 424 11.09 24.14 29.76
N ALA A 425 11.65 23.85 28.59
CA ALA A 425 11.03 23.04 27.54
C ALA A 425 10.64 21.66 28.07
N ARG A 426 9.34 21.41 28.16
CA ARG A 426 8.74 20.12 28.47
C ARG A 426 8.87 19.20 27.24
N PRO A 427 9.24 17.92 27.39
CA PRO A 427 9.47 17.02 26.25
C PRO A 427 8.18 16.82 25.42
N PRO A 428 8.28 16.61 24.09
CA PRO A 428 7.12 16.36 23.25
C PRO A 428 6.46 15.05 23.69
N SER A 429 5.34 15.19 24.38
CA SER A 429 4.46 14.08 24.74
C SER A 429 3.66 13.71 23.48
N ALA A 430 3.36 12.42 23.30
CA ALA A 430 2.75 11.78 22.13
C ALA A 430 1.35 12.28 21.70
N LEU A 431 0.93 13.48 22.08
CA LEU A 431 -0.35 14.10 21.74
C LEU A 431 -0.31 14.99 20.48
N THR A 432 0.80 15.02 19.75
CA THR A 432 0.95 15.90 18.57
C THR A 432 0.42 15.29 17.27
N SER A 433 0.18 13.97 17.17
CA SER A 433 -0.29 13.32 15.93
C SER A 433 -1.73 13.71 15.54
N GLY A 434 -2.64 13.80 16.50
CA GLY A 434 -4.07 14.04 16.22
C GLY A 434 -4.39 15.43 15.65
N ARG A 435 -3.57 16.45 15.94
CA ARG A 435 -3.78 17.82 15.42
C ARG A 435 -3.34 17.96 13.97
N ASP A 436 -2.32 17.22 13.57
CA ASP A 436 -1.83 17.21 12.20
C ASP A 436 -2.70 16.31 11.30
N SER A 437 -3.26 15.23 11.83
CA SER A 437 -4.18 14.36 11.07
C SER A 437 -5.46 15.08 10.63
N ARG A 438 -6.10 15.87 11.51
CA ARG A 438 -7.25 16.71 11.12
C ARG A 438 -6.95 17.73 10.01
N ARG A 439 -5.69 18.17 9.90
CA ARG A 439 -5.24 19.02 8.79
C ARG A 439 -5.08 18.22 7.51
N ASN A 440 -4.69 16.96 7.60
CA ASN A 440 -4.57 16.08 6.44
C ASN A 440 -5.96 15.79 5.82
N TRP A 441 -7.01 15.64 6.63
CA TRP A 441 -8.40 15.56 6.17
C TRP A 441 -8.84 16.79 5.34
N ALA A 442 -8.24 17.96 5.54
CA ALA A 442 -8.52 19.15 4.74
C ALA A 442 -7.98 19.05 3.31
N LEU A 443 -6.95 18.22 3.08
CA LEU A 443 -6.33 18.02 1.77
C LEU A 443 -7.10 17.02 0.92
N LEU A 444 -7.86 16.13 1.55
CA LEU A 444 -8.68 15.14 0.86
C LEU A 444 -9.64 15.82 -0.11
N ARG A 445 -9.61 15.38 -1.38
CA ARG A 445 -10.44 15.90 -2.47
C ARG A 445 -11.51 14.90 -2.88
N VAL A 446 -11.20 13.61 -2.84
CA VAL A 446 -12.11 12.55 -3.27
C VAL A 446 -12.16 11.47 -2.19
N PHE A 447 -13.37 11.16 -1.73
CA PHE A 447 -13.63 9.99 -0.92
C PHE A 447 -14.55 9.06 -1.69
N GLU A 448 -14.21 7.78 -1.79
CA GLU A 448 -15.02 6.78 -2.47
C GLU A 448 -15.29 5.60 -1.54
N SER A 449 -16.56 5.20 -1.48
CA SER A 449 -16.97 3.99 -0.79
C SER A 449 -17.10 2.82 -1.76
N GLY A 450 -16.47 1.69 -1.44
CA GLY A 450 -16.66 0.43 -2.16
C GLY A 450 -17.99 -0.27 -1.83
N ASP A 451 -18.66 0.16 -0.77
CA ASP A 451 -19.90 -0.45 -0.28
C ASP A 451 -21.15 0.06 -1.04
N ASP A 452 -22.28 -0.60 -0.79
CA ASP A 452 -23.54 -0.23 -1.41
C ASP A 452 -24.07 1.14 -0.97
N LYS A 453 -24.83 1.78 -1.87
CA LYS A 453 -25.38 3.12 -1.66
C LYS A 453 -26.15 3.23 -0.34
N GLU A 454 -26.89 2.20 0.03
CA GLU A 454 -27.68 2.16 1.27
C GLU A 454 -26.82 2.36 2.53
N ALA A 455 -25.60 1.80 2.55
CA ALA A 455 -24.66 1.99 3.66
C ALA A 455 -24.24 3.46 3.77
N MET A 456 -24.00 4.11 2.63
CA MET A 456 -23.65 5.54 2.60
C MET A 456 -24.83 6.43 2.97
N ASP A 457 -26.04 6.12 2.50
CA ASP A 457 -27.25 6.87 2.84
C ASP A 457 -27.56 6.77 4.35
N LEU A 458 -27.32 5.61 4.98
CA LEU A 458 -27.44 5.44 6.43
C LEU A 458 -26.40 6.27 7.19
N ALA A 459 -25.13 6.21 6.76
CA ALA A 459 -24.06 7.02 7.36
C ALA A 459 -24.32 8.52 7.24
N CYS A 460 -24.83 8.99 6.08
CA CYS A 460 -25.19 10.39 5.89
C CYS A 460 -26.39 10.83 6.74
N ARG A 461 -27.36 9.94 7.00
CA ARG A 461 -28.49 10.23 7.91
C ARG A 461 -28.03 10.51 9.35
N SER A 462 -26.88 9.98 9.77
CA SER A 462 -26.32 10.29 11.10
C SER A 462 -25.90 11.77 11.25
N LEU A 463 -25.75 12.51 10.15
CA LEU A 463 -25.33 13.92 10.12
C LEU A 463 -26.49 14.92 10.33
N VAL A 464 -27.52 14.56 11.09
CA VAL A 464 -28.78 15.33 11.29
C VAL A 464 -28.57 16.85 11.48
N ASP A 465 -27.47 17.26 12.13
CA ASP A 465 -27.17 18.66 12.46
C ASP A 465 -26.11 19.36 11.58
N ARG A 466 -25.45 18.64 10.66
CA ARG A 466 -24.32 19.19 9.87
C ARG A 466 -24.33 18.69 8.42
N PRO A 467 -24.83 19.49 7.45
CA PRO A 467 -24.73 19.12 6.05
C PRO A 467 -23.26 19.00 5.63
N LEU A 468 -22.98 18.14 4.65
CA LEU A 468 -21.67 17.94 4.02
C LEU A 468 -21.23 19.21 3.27
N ARG A 469 -20.86 20.26 4.01
CA ARG A 469 -20.47 21.56 3.45
C ARG A 469 -19.20 21.40 2.62
N GLY A 470 -19.26 21.82 1.36
CA GLY A 470 -18.11 21.78 0.45
C GLY A 470 -17.84 20.40 -0.15
N TRP A 471 -18.78 19.45 -0.05
CA TRP A 471 -18.70 18.16 -0.72
C TRP A 471 -19.96 17.93 -1.56
N ARG A 472 -19.77 17.45 -2.79
CA ARG A 472 -20.83 16.97 -3.68
C ARG A 472 -20.76 15.46 -3.78
N ILE A 473 -21.91 14.82 -3.84
CA ILE A 473 -22.02 13.38 -4.03
C ILE A 473 -22.25 13.15 -5.53
N GLU A 474 -21.36 12.40 -6.18
CA GLU A 474 -21.42 12.09 -7.61
C GLU A 474 -21.81 10.62 -7.86
N GLY A 475 -22.32 10.38 -9.07
CA GLY A 475 -22.67 9.03 -9.56
C GLY A 475 -23.74 8.35 -8.72
N ASP A 476 -23.49 7.10 -8.36
CA ASP A 476 -24.44 6.23 -7.64
C ASP A 476 -24.54 6.51 -6.13
N GLY A 477 -24.06 7.66 -5.66
CA GLY A 477 -24.09 8.03 -4.24
C GLY A 477 -22.88 7.55 -3.42
N ARG A 478 -21.88 6.95 -4.07
CA ARG A 478 -20.70 6.35 -3.41
C ARG A 478 -19.44 7.21 -3.47
N VAL A 479 -19.43 8.23 -4.32
CA VAL A 479 -18.27 9.10 -4.55
C VAL A 479 -18.56 10.50 -4.01
N PHE A 480 -17.72 10.97 -3.09
CA PHE A 480 -17.78 12.28 -2.48
C PHE A 480 -16.63 13.10 -3.03
N VAL A 481 -16.94 14.14 -3.78
CA VAL A 481 -15.96 15.04 -4.38
C VAL A 481 -16.04 16.37 -3.65
N LYS A 482 -14.89 16.89 -3.21
CA LYS A 482 -14.82 18.21 -2.59
C LYS A 482 -15.08 19.27 -3.66
N CYS A 483 -16.04 20.15 -3.42
CA CYS A 483 -16.34 21.26 -4.30
C CYS A 483 -15.13 22.21 -4.30
N GLY A 484 -14.39 22.25 -5.42
CA GLY A 484 -13.34 23.23 -5.67
C GLY A 484 -13.93 24.61 -5.98
N TYR A 485 -13.10 25.65 -5.82
CA TYR A 485 -13.35 27.05 -6.14
C TYR A 485 -13.67 27.32 -7.63
N ASP A 486 -13.61 26.31 -8.50
CA ASP A 486 -13.70 26.46 -9.96
C ASP A 486 -15.14 26.59 -10.50
N ASN A 487 -16.16 26.60 -9.63
CA ASN A 487 -17.58 26.68 -10.01
C ASN A 487 -18.30 27.96 -9.52
N GLU A 488 -17.60 29.09 -9.35
CA GLU A 488 -18.29 30.37 -9.11
C GLU A 488 -19.05 30.90 -10.35
N ASN A 489 -18.90 30.28 -11.52
CA ASN A 489 -19.64 30.71 -12.73
C ASN A 489 -20.92 29.91 -13.05
N GLU A 490 -21.25 28.83 -12.33
CA GLU A 490 -22.49 28.06 -12.60
C GLU A 490 -23.50 28.05 -11.45
N ALA A 491 -23.10 28.44 -10.23
CA ALA A 491 -24.04 28.55 -9.10
C ALA A 491 -24.96 29.79 -9.16
N GLY A 492 -24.72 30.72 -10.10
CA GLY A 492 -25.51 31.94 -10.27
C GLY A 492 -26.73 31.82 -11.20
N ALA A 493 -26.92 30.70 -11.91
CA ALA A 493 -27.98 30.56 -12.91
C ALA A 493 -29.22 29.78 -12.44
N ALA A 494 -29.15 29.07 -11.31
CA ALA A 494 -30.23 28.16 -10.87
C ALA A 494 -31.21 28.77 -9.84
N THR A 495 -31.06 30.05 -9.45
CA THR A 495 -31.89 30.68 -8.40
C THR A 495 -32.66 31.93 -8.86
N ALA A 496 -32.89 32.10 -10.18
CA ALA A 496 -33.61 33.26 -10.72
C ALA A 496 -34.76 32.90 -11.69
N ALA A 497 -35.48 31.79 -11.44
CA ALA A 497 -36.69 31.47 -12.20
C ALA A 497 -37.83 30.97 -11.28
N GLN A 498 -38.16 31.74 -10.24
CA GLN A 498 -39.43 31.61 -9.54
C GLN A 498 -39.87 32.98 -9.02
N GLY A 499 -40.74 33.64 -9.79
CA GLY A 499 -41.42 34.88 -9.36
C GLY A 499 -42.11 35.62 -10.51
N GLY A 500 -43.46 35.63 -10.51
CA GLY A 500 -44.31 36.50 -11.34
C GLY A 500 -45.25 35.72 -12.27
N SER A 501 -46.41 35.25 -11.79
CA SER A 501 -47.73 35.92 -11.78
C SER A 501 -48.41 36.01 -13.15
N GLY A 502 -49.66 35.55 -13.24
CA GLY A 502 -50.56 36.00 -14.32
C GLY A 502 -51.59 34.96 -14.78
N ASP A 503 -52.66 34.88 -14.01
CA ASP A 503 -54.01 34.42 -14.35
C ASP A 503 -54.47 34.66 -15.81
N ALA A 504 -55.13 33.67 -16.45
CA ALA A 504 -56.21 33.82 -17.45
C ALA A 504 -56.67 32.47 -18.07
N THR A 505 -57.80 31.97 -17.56
CA THR A 505 -58.98 31.42 -18.27
C THR A 505 -58.90 30.92 -19.73
N ALA A 506 -59.28 29.64 -19.95
CA ALA A 506 -60.26 29.13 -20.96
C ALA A 506 -60.21 27.58 -20.94
N ALA A 507 -61.18 26.84 -20.41
CA ALA A 507 -62.52 26.50 -20.95
C ALA A 507 -62.50 25.68 -22.27
N LEU A 508 -63.29 24.58 -22.25
CA LEU A 508 -63.62 23.57 -23.29
C LEU A 508 -62.71 22.32 -23.25
N GLY A 509 -63.16 21.08 -23.03
CA GLY A 509 -64.50 20.48 -22.97
C GLY A 509 -64.55 19.20 -23.82
N VAL A 510 -65.10 18.12 -23.25
CA VAL A 510 -65.62 16.90 -23.92
C VAL A 510 -64.51 15.97 -24.47
N GLU A 511 -64.43 14.68 -24.17
CA GLU A 511 -65.41 13.62 -23.86
C GLU A 511 -64.80 12.57 -22.90
#